data_AF-A0A349MI05-F1
#
_entry.id   AF-A0A349MI05-F1
#
_cell.length_a   1.000
_cell.length_b   1.000
_cell.length_c   1.000
_cell.angle_alpha   90.00
_cell.angle_beta   90.00
_cell.angle_gamma   90.00
#
_symmetry.space_group_name_H-M   'P 1'
#
loop_
_entity.id
_entity.type
_entity.pdbx_description
1 polymer ?
#
loop_
_entity_poly.entity_id
_entity_poly.type
_entity_poly.pdbx_seq_one_letter_code
_entity_poly.pdbx_strand_id
1 'polypeptide(L)'
;MTALQETFQTTPILIGGKVCKINPELLFSRTSADLLVDGEAEDSIADILAIACGAEKNKTLIPGLIYREQGRILRNPEGITADINAYRVPYHRFSMERYVRMAQYRP
;
A
#
# COMPACT_ATOMS: atom_id res chain seq x y z
N MET A 1 -3.04 4.07 16.62
CA MET A 1 -2.54 2.97 15.77
C MET A 1 -1.08 2.69 16.11
N THR A 2 -0.80 2.32 17.36
CA THR A 2 0.57 2.15 17.89
C THR A 2 1.04 0.68 17.79
N ALA A 3 0.10 -0.26 17.77
CA ALA A 3 0.36 -1.69 17.87
C ALA A 3 1.27 -2.28 16.77
N LEU A 4 1.15 -1.80 15.51
CA LEU A 4 1.98 -2.32 14.41
C LEU A 4 3.44 -1.90 14.56
N GLN A 5 3.71 -0.67 14.98
CA GLN A 5 5.08 -0.18 15.17
C GLN A 5 5.74 -0.80 16.40
N GLU A 6 4.96 -1.01 17.47
CA GLU A 6 5.45 -1.68 18.68
C GLU A 6 5.90 -3.12 18.37
N THR A 7 5.21 -3.77 17.42
CA THR A 7 5.50 -5.15 17.02
C THR A 7 6.57 -5.25 15.92
N PHE A 8 6.59 -4.32 14.97
CA PHE A 8 7.42 -4.36 13.77
C PHE A 8 8.22 -3.06 13.60
N GLN A 9 9.12 -2.79 14.54
CA GLN A 9 9.82 -1.50 14.68
C GLN A 9 10.63 -1.06 13.46
N THR A 10 11.09 -1.98 12.62
CA THR A 10 11.95 -1.70 11.46
C THR A 10 11.28 -2.04 10.13
N THR A 11 10.01 -2.44 10.13
CA THR A 11 9.32 -2.84 8.91
C THR A 11 8.64 -1.63 8.28
N PRO A 12 8.94 -1.31 7.01
CA PRO A 12 8.27 -0.22 6.32
C PRO A 12 6.77 -0.43 6.24
N ILE A 13 6.02 0.63 6.51
CA ILE A 13 4.56 0.62 6.50
C ILE A 13 4.08 1.29 5.22
N LEU A 14 3.44 0.48 4.37
CA LEU A 14 2.76 0.90 3.15
C LEU A 14 1.26 0.93 3.39
N ILE A 15 0.60 2.03 3.05
CA ILE A 15 -0.87 2.11 3.03
C ILE A 15 -1.36 2.29 1.61
N GLY A 16 -2.27 1.43 1.17
CA GLY A 16 -2.97 1.54 -0.10
C GLY A 16 -4.43 1.93 0.06
N GLY A 17 -5.07 2.27 -1.06
CA GLY A 17 -6.51 2.50 -1.15
C GLY A 17 -6.88 3.95 -1.40
N LYS A 18 -8.15 4.18 -1.74
CA LYS A 18 -8.65 5.47 -2.22
C LYS A 18 -8.47 6.64 -1.23
N VAL A 19 -8.31 6.35 0.05
CA VAL A 19 -8.02 7.37 1.08
C VAL A 19 -6.66 8.06 0.85
N CYS A 20 -5.69 7.36 0.26
CA CYS A 20 -4.37 7.91 -0.09
C CYS A 20 -4.46 9.05 -1.11
N LYS A 21 -5.46 9.00 -2.00
CA LYS A 21 -5.77 10.07 -2.97
C LYS A 21 -6.29 11.34 -2.33
N ILE A 22 -7.14 11.17 -1.31
CA ILE A 22 -8.02 12.23 -0.79
C ILE A 22 -7.26 13.12 0.19
N ASN A 23 -6.48 12.52 1.11
CA ASN A 23 -5.80 13.27 2.16
C ASN A 23 -4.52 12.56 2.64
N PRO A 24 -3.45 12.56 1.81
CA PRO A 24 -2.18 11.95 2.19
C PRO A 24 -1.53 12.62 3.41
N GLU A 25 -1.74 13.93 3.61
CA GLU A 25 -1.28 14.68 4.77
C GLU A 25 -1.84 14.11 6.08
N LEU A 26 -3.15 13.83 6.10
CA LEU A 26 -3.80 13.23 7.27
C LEU A 26 -3.23 11.84 7.54
N LEU A 27 -3.04 11.02 6.52
CA LEU A 27 -2.46 9.69 6.68
C LEU A 27 -1.04 9.77 7.23
N PHE A 28 -0.19 10.63 6.68
CA PHE A 28 1.18 10.80 7.16
C PHE A 28 1.27 11.43 8.55
N SER A 29 0.28 12.22 8.97
CA SER A 29 0.25 12.86 10.30
C SER A 29 -0.43 12.03 11.38
N ARG A 30 -1.33 11.12 11.01
CA ARG A 30 -2.10 10.28 11.96
C ARG A 30 -1.68 8.82 11.97
N THR A 31 -0.88 8.41 11.00
CA THR A 31 -0.33 7.06 10.90
C THR A 31 1.18 7.12 10.80
N SER A 32 1.79 5.98 11.04
CA SER A 32 3.20 5.75 10.85
C SER A 32 3.56 5.27 9.45
N ALA A 33 2.73 5.57 8.45
CA ALA A 33 3.04 5.18 7.08
C ALA A 33 4.37 5.81 6.64
N ASP A 34 5.22 4.98 6.05
CA ASP A 34 6.45 5.40 5.37
C ASP A 34 6.15 5.80 3.93
N LEU A 35 5.24 5.05 3.31
CA LEU A 35 4.83 5.19 1.92
C LEU A 35 3.30 5.04 1.81
N LEU A 36 2.71 5.77 0.87
CA LEU A 36 1.31 5.58 0.48
C LEU A 36 1.25 5.25 -1.00
N VAL A 37 0.22 4.53 -1.42
CA VAL A 37 -0.06 4.27 -2.84
C VAL A 37 -1.46 4.70 -3.18
N ASP A 38 -1.55 5.48 -4.23
CA ASP A 38 -2.79 5.85 -4.88
C ASP A 38 -3.00 5.07 -6.17
N GLY A 39 -4.24 4.68 -6.42
CA GLY A 39 -4.62 3.85 -7.56
C GLY A 39 -4.24 2.38 -7.39
N GLU A 40 -4.01 1.75 -8.54
CA GLU A 40 -3.61 0.36 -8.68
C GLU A 40 -2.10 0.23 -8.43
N ALA A 41 -1.73 -0.69 -7.55
CA ALA A 41 -0.37 -0.91 -7.10
C ALA A 41 0.25 -2.18 -7.68
N GLU A 42 -0.51 -2.98 -8.41
CA GLU A 42 -0.16 -4.34 -8.78
C GLU A 42 1.12 -4.41 -9.61
N ASP A 43 1.33 -3.43 -10.49
CA ASP A 43 2.55 -3.30 -11.28
C ASP A 43 3.68 -2.58 -10.53
N SER A 44 3.34 -1.68 -9.59
CA SER A 44 4.32 -0.86 -8.86
C SER A 44 4.77 -1.46 -7.54
N ILE A 45 4.05 -2.44 -6.99
CA ILE A 45 4.28 -2.98 -5.64
C ILE A 45 5.65 -3.64 -5.52
N ALA A 46 6.14 -4.28 -6.58
CA ALA A 46 7.47 -4.88 -6.59
C ALA A 46 8.57 -3.82 -6.41
N ASP A 47 8.44 -2.68 -7.08
CA ASP A 47 9.39 -1.57 -6.99
C ASP A 47 9.31 -0.87 -5.63
N ILE A 48 8.10 -0.72 -5.10
CA ILE A 48 7.86 -0.17 -3.77
C ILE A 48 8.49 -1.06 -2.70
N LEU A 49 8.30 -2.38 -2.80
CA LEU A 49 8.91 -3.35 -1.89
C LEU A 49 10.43 -3.35 -1.99
N ALA A 50 10.99 -3.22 -3.20
CA ALA A 50 12.44 -3.10 -3.37
C ALA A 50 13.00 -1.89 -2.60
N ILE A 51 12.35 -0.72 -2.71
CA ILE A 51 12.74 0.50 -1.98
C ILE A 51 12.56 0.31 -0.48
N ALA A 52 11.45 -0.28 -0.05
CA ALA A 52 11.19 -0.59 1.35
C ALA A 52 12.30 -1.48 1.93
N CYS A 53 12.84 -2.41 1.14
CA CYS A 53 13.97 -3.25 1.51
C CYS A 53 15.35 -2.59 1.32
N GLY A 54 15.42 -1.29 1.00
CA GLY A 54 16.66 -0.53 0.90
C GLY A 54 17.32 -0.51 -0.48
N ALA A 55 16.64 -0.98 -1.54
CA ALA A 55 17.17 -0.85 -2.90
C ALA A 55 17.18 0.61 -3.36
N GLU A 56 18.26 1.01 -4.03
CA GLU A 56 18.32 2.29 -4.73
C GLU A 56 17.49 2.22 -6.02
N LYS A 57 16.22 2.62 -5.91
CA LYS A 57 15.36 2.90 -7.07
C LYS A 57 14.92 4.35 -7.08
N ASN A 58 14.71 4.87 -8.28
CA ASN A 58 14.19 6.21 -8.44
C ASN A 58 12.70 6.25 -8.07
N LYS A 59 12.39 6.76 -6.87
CA LYS A 59 11.03 6.93 -6.36
C LYS A 59 10.14 7.70 -7.32
N THR A 60 10.67 8.65 -8.09
CA THR A 60 9.87 9.51 -8.98
C THR A 60 9.28 8.77 -10.19
N LEU A 61 9.77 7.56 -10.48
CA LEU A 61 9.33 6.76 -11.62
C LEU A 61 8.29 5.71 -11.26
N ILE A 62 7.92 5.58 -9.99
CA ILE A 62 7.01 4.54 -9.53
C ILE A 62 5.57 5.05 -9.59
N PRO A 63 4.70 4.50 -10.45
CA PRO A 63 3.33 4.98 -10.58
C PRO A 63 2.54 4.83 -9.28
N GLY A 64 1.74 5.84 -8.96
CA GLY A 64 0.87 5.88 -7.78
C GLY A 64 1.60 6.11 -6.44
N LEU A 65 2.93 6.11 -6.41
CA LEU A 65 3.68 6.28 -5.17
C LEU A 65 3.54 7.69 -4.62
N ILE A 66 3.25 7.77 -3.31
CA ILE A 66 3.25 8.99 -2.52
C ILE A 66 4.23 8.80 -1.36
N TYR A 67 5.13 9.75 -1.18
CA TYR A 67 6.21 9.64 -0.21
C TYR A 67 6.61 11.00 0.38
N ARG A 68 7.33 10.98 1.50
CA ARG A 68 7.92 12.19 2.10
C ARG A 68 9.37 12.33 1.66
N GLU A 69 9.74 13.52 1.23
CA GLU A 69 11.12 13.90 0.92
C GLU A 69 11.34 15.35 1.34
N GLN A 70 12.39 15.58 2.14
CA GLN A 70 12.74 16.92 2.64
C GLN A 70 11.54 17.65 3.30
N GLY A 71 10.73 16.92 4.05
CA GLY A 71 9.55 17.45 4.74
C GLY A 71 8.35 17.75 3.85
N ARG A 72 8.42 17.45 2.55
CA ARG A 72 7.33 17.63 1.59
C ARG A 72 6.72 16.29 1.22
N ILE A 73 5.42 16.29 0.99
CA ILE A 73 4.72 15.14 0.41
C ILE A 73 4.78 15.27 -1.11
N LEU A 74 5.36 14.27 -1.74
CA LEU A 74 5.46 14.15 -3.19
C LEU A 74 4.53 13.03 -3.64
N ARG A 75 3.89 13.24 -4.80
CA ARG A 75 2.93 12.30 -5.39
C ARG A 75 3.26 12.11 -6.85
N ASN A 76 3.47 10.86 -7.24
CA ASN A 76 3.62 10.50 -8.63
C ASN A 76 2.25 10.33 -9.29
N PRO A 77 2.18 10.45 -10.63
CA PRO A 77 0.97 10.12 -11.38
C PRO A 77 0.50 8.68 -11.12
N GLU A 78 -0.81 8.46 -11.11
CA GLU A 78 -1.42 7.13 -10.98
C GLU A 78 -1.01 6.23 -12.14
N GLY A 79 -0.70 4.97 -11.83
CA GLY A 79 -0.61 3.92 -12.84
C GLY A 79 -2.00 3.44 -13.23
N ILE A 80 -2.15 2.95 -14.46
CA ILE A 80 -3.35 2.26 -14.92
C ILE A 80 -2.90 0.87 -15.36
N THR A 81 -3.38 -0.18 -14.71
CA THR A 81 -3.20 -1.53 -15.25
C THR A 81 -4.25 -1.75 -16.33
N ALA A 82 -3.78 -2.06 -17.55
CA ALA A 82 -4.65 -2.10 -18.72
C ALA A 82 -5.45 -3.41 -18.88
N ASP A 83 -5.03 -4.50 -18.22
CA ASP A 83 -5.64 -5.82 -18.40
C ASP A 83 -5.94 -6.51 -17.07
N ILE A 84 -7.22 -6.57 -16.73
CA ILE A 84 -7.71 -7.29 -15.54
C ILE A 84 -7.39 -8.78 -15.58
N ASN A 85 -7.20 -9.38 -16.75
CA ASN A 85 -6.86 -10.80 -16.90
C ASN A 85 -5.39 -11.08 -16.59
N ALA A 86 -4.54 -10.05 -16.51
CA ALA A 86 -3.16 -10.20 -16.07
C ALA A 86 -3.06 -10.58 -14.59
N TYR A 87 -4.10 -10.28 -13.79
CA TYR A 87 -4.10 -10.57 -12.37
C TYR A 87 -4.26 -12.05 -12.05
N ARG A 88 -3.39 -12.53 -11.16
CA ARG A 88 -3.46 -13.88 -10.60
C ARG A 88 -3.85 -13.79 -9.14
N VAL A 89 -5.06 -14.26 -8.81
CA VAL A 89 -5.52 -14.34 -7.42
C VAL A 89 -5.05 -15.68 -6.82
N PRO A 90 -4.21 -15.67 -5.76
CA PRO A 90 -3.70 -16.90 -5.17
C PRO A 90 -4.73 -17.49 -4.18
N TYR A 91 -5.85 -18.01 -4.68
CA TYR A 91 -6.96 -18.52 -3.84
C TYR A 91 -6.51 -19.51 -2.75
N HIS A 92 -5.47 -20.31 -3.02
CA HIS A 92 -4.91 -21.26 -2.06
C HIS A 92 -4.26 -20.61 -0.82
N ARG A 93 -3.88 -19.33 -0.88
CA ARG A 93 -3.30 -18.59 0.25
C ARG A 93 -4.36 -18.00 1.18
N PHE A 94 -5.63 -18.09 0.78
CA PHE A 94 -6.72 -17.42 1.46
C PHE A 94 -7.78 -18.43 1.90
N SER A 95 -8.04 -18.49 3.21
CA SER A 95 -9.08 -19.37 3.75
C SER A 95 -10.47 -18.75 3.53
N MET A 96 -11.08 -19.05 2.37
CA MET A 96 -12.42 -18.55 2.02
C MET A 96 -13.48 -18.93 3.06
N GLU A 97 -13.36 -20.11 3.69
CA GLU A 97 -14.29 -20.59 4.71
C GLU A 97 -14.42 -19.64 5.91
N ARG A 98 -13.35 -18.96 6.31
CA ARG A 98 -13.39 -17.98 7.41
C ARG A 98 -14.35 -16.83 7.11
N TYR A 99 -14.37 -16.36 5.86
CA TYR A 99 -15.20 -15.24 5.44
C TYR A 99 -16.67 -15.65 5.31
N VAL A 100 -16.94 -16.87 4.84
CA VAL A 100 -18.31 -17.41 4.75
C VAL A 100 -18.93 -17.59 6.14
N ARG A 101 -18.19 -18.18 7.09
CA ARG A 101 -18.69 -18.41 8.46
C ARG A 101 -18.92 -17.11 9.23
N MET A 102 -18.07 -16.09 9.04
CA MET A 102 -18.27 -14.78 9.67
C MET A 102 -19.49 -14.03 9.11
N ALA A 103 -19.79 -14.16 7.82
CA ALA A 103 -20.96 -13.53 7.20
C ALA A 103 -22.28 -14.10 7.75
N GLN A 104 -22.28 -15.38 8.16
CA GLN A 104 -23.44 -16.06 8.76
C GLN A 104 -23.67 -15.70 10.24
N TYR A 105 -22.73 -15.00 10.88
CA TYR A 105 -22.76 -14.63 12.30
C TYR A 105 -23.06 -13.14 12.55
N ARG A 106 -23.70 -12.46 11.59
CA ARG A 106 -24.31 -11.14 11.85
C ARG A 106 -25.74 -11.34 12.39
N PRO A 107 -26.06 -10.88 13.61
CA PRO A 107 -27.45 -10.80 14.07
C PRO A 107 -28.26 -9.80 13.21
#